data_AF-A0A371EFV4-F1
#
_entry.id   AF-A0A371EFV4-F1
#
_cell.length_a   1.000
_cell.length_b   1.000
_cell.length_c   1.000
_cell.angle_alpha   90.00
_cell.angle_beta   90.00
_cell.angle_gamma   90.00
#
_symmetry.space_group_name_H-M   'P 1'
#
loop_
_entity.id
_entity.type
_entity.pdbx_description
1 polymer ?
#
loop_
_entity_poly.entity_id
_entity_poly.type
_entity_poly.pdbx_seq_one_letter_code
_entity_poly.pdbx_strand_id
1 'polypeptide(L)'
;MIVSFVELRDIFCRRLLLSILTFQDHFAEQKILPITLKYIDPTYMIRAIPSNASDNVYCTLLAQSAVHGAMAGYTGYTSGLVNGRQTYIPFYRITERQNHVVITDRMWARLLSSTNQPSFLGAEGVNEEKKEEEASNNFLDGHC
;
A
#
# COMPACT_ATOMS: atom_id res chain seq x y z
N MET A 1 -16.82 21.40 -20.30
CA MET A 1 -17.58 21.54 -19.05
C MET A 1 -16.57 21.45 -17.93
N ILE A 2 -16.13 22.62 -17.48
CA ILE A 2 -15.13 22.81 -16.45
C ILE A 2 -15.80 22.42 -15.13
N VAL A 3 -15.39 21.31 -14.53
CA VAL A 3 -15.84 20.98 -13.18
C VAL A 3 -15.09 21.89 -12.24
N SER A 4 -15.87 22.81 -11.67
CA SER A 4 -15.46 23.80 -10.71
C SER A 4 -14.73 23.18 -9.53
N PHE A 5 -13.58 23.78 -9.26
CA PHE A 5 -12.85 23.86 -8.00
C PHE A 5 -13.72 23.56 -6.77
N VAL A 6 -13.59 22.33 -6.24
CA VAL A 6 -14.04 22.00 -4.87
C VAL A 6 -12.86 22.27 -3.95
N GLU A 7 -13.03 23.28 -3.12
CA GLU A 7 -12.06 23.75 -2.16
C GLU A 7 -11.92 22.73 -1.02
N LEU A 8 -10.90 21.88 -1.13
CA LEU A 8 -10.65 20.83 -0.16
C LEU A 8 -9.39 21.13 0.66
N ARG A 9 -9.55 21.87 1.76
CA ARG A 9 -8.53 22.00 2.82
C ARG A 9 -8.50 20.74 3.67
N ASP A 10 -8.08 19.61 3.10
CA ASP A 10 -7.68 18.44 3.88
C ASP A 10 -6.18 18.43 4.16
N ILE A 11 -5.79 17.98 5.36
CA ILE A 11 -4.39 17.80 5.80
C ILE A 11 -3.62 16.89 4.83
N PHE A 12 -4.32 15.98 4.13
CA PHE A 12 -3.74 15.07 3.13
C PHE A 12 -3.25 15.82 1.87
N CYS A 13 -4.02 16.78 1.38
CA CYS A 13 -3.64 17.60 0.22
C CYS A 13 -2.40 18.45 0.48
N ARG A 14 -2.18 18.94 1.72
CA ARG A 14 -1.02 19.79 2.03
C ARG A 14 0.32 19.08 1.81
N ARG A 15 0.46 17.82 2.22
CA ARG A 15 1.70 17.04 2.02
C ARG A 15 1.93 16.75 0.54
N LEU A 16 0.86 16.47 -0.21
CA LEU A 16 0.91 16.09 -1.61
C LEU A 16 1.23 17.31 -2.51
N LEU A 17 0.62 18.47 -2.23
CA LEU A 17 0.97 19.74 -2.88
C LEU A 17 2.45 20.11 -2.68
N LEU A 18 2.97 19.92 -1.46
CA LEU A 18 4.40 20.13 -1.17
C LEU A 18 5.30 19.27 -2.05
N SER A 19 4.96 17.98 -2.25
CA SER A 19 5.77 17.08 -3.08
C SER A 19 5.78 17.47 -4.57
N ILE A 20 4.65 17.93 -5.11
CA ILE A 20 4.55 18.35 -6.51
C ILE A 20 5.37 19.62 -6.76
N LEU A 21 5.33 20.56 -5.82
CA LEU A 21 6.13 21.79 -5.87
C LEU A 21 7.63 21.46 -5.86
N THR A 22 8.08 20.61 -4.92
CA THR A 22 9.50 20.18 -4.87
C THR A 22 9.96 19.50 -6.15
N PHE A 23 9.08 18.76 -6.82
CA PHE A 23 9.39 18.13 -8.09
C PHE A 23 9.56 19.18 -9.20
N GLN A 24 8.66 20.15 -9.31
CA GLN A 24 8.82 21.23 -10.28
C GLN A 24 10.10 22.04 -10.06
N ASP A 25 10.43 22.35 -8.82
CA ASP A 25 11.65 23.08 -8.45
C ASP A 25 12.91 22.30 -8.88
N HIS A 26 12.96 20.99 -8.62
CA HIS A 26 14.08 20.14 -9.01
C HIS A 26 14.35 20.15 -10.53
N PHE A 27 13.31 20.07 -11.34
CA PHE A 27 13.46 20.07 -12.80
C PHE A 27 13.68 21.47 -13.39
N ALA A 28 13.23 22.52 -12.70
CA ALA A 28 13.52 23.90 -13.07
C ALA A 28 15.01 24.23 -12.89
N GLU A 29 15.64 23.74 -11.82
CA GLU A 29 17.07 23.94 -11.54
C GLU A 29 17.98 23.27 -12.59
N GLN A 30 17.61 22.08 -13.06
CA GLN A 30 18.46 21.33 -13.99
C GLN A 30 18.39 21.84 -15.45
N LYS A 31 17.44 22.72 -15.81
CA LYS A 31 17.29 23.33 -17.15
C LYS A 31 17.30 22.35 -18.33
N ILE A 32 16.88 21.09 -18.11
CA ILE A 32 17.14 20.02 -19.10
C ILE A 32 16.16 20.05 -20.27
N LEU A 33 14.87 20.42 -20.11
CA LEU A 33 13.86 20.61 -21.18
C LEU A 33 12.56 21.24 -20.61
N PRO A 34 11.68 21.86 -21.44
CA PRO A 34 10.33 22.25 -21.00
C PRO A 34 9.44 21.01 -20.78
N ILE A 35 9.04 20.76 -19.53
CA ILE A 35 8.21 19.60 -19.13
C ILE A 35 6.75 20.04 -18.93
N THR A 36 5.79 19.27 -19.48
CA THR A 36 4.35 19.45 -19.19
C THR A 36 3.93 18.47 -18.10
N LEU A 37 3.76 18.96 -16.87
CA LEU A 37 3.31 18.15 -15.74
C LEU A 37 1.78 18.14 -15.65
N LYS A 38 1.17 16.95 -15.70
CA LYS A 38 -0.26 16.75 -15.45
C LYS A 38 -0.41 15.98 -14.16
N TYR A 39 -0.95 16.65 -13.14
CA TYR A 39 -1.31 15.99 -11.89
C TYR A 39 -2.74 15.46 -11.98
N ILE A 40 -2.93 14.19 -11.64
CA ILE A 40 -4.23 13.53 -11.60
C ILE A 40 -4.44 13.04 -10.17
N ASP A 41 -5.50 13.49 -9.52
CA ASP A 41 -5.92 12.98 -8.21
C ASP A 41 -7.19 12.12 -8.34
N PRO A 42 -7.04 10.77 -8.37
CA PRO A 42 -8.18 9.88 -8.46
C PRO A 42 -8.82 9.56 -7.10
N THR A 43 -8.42 10.21 -5.99
CA THR A 43 -8.89 9.85 -4.64
C THR A 43 -10.40 9.80 -4.54
N TYR A 44 -11.10 10.84 -5.03
CA TYR A 44 -12.57 10.86 -5.04
C TYR A 44 -13.17 9.89 -6.05
N MET A 45 -12.53 9.75 -7.21
CA MET A 45 -13.02 8.84 -8.26
C MET A 45 -13.05 7.39 -7.78
N ILE A 46 -12.03 6.97 -7.02
CA ILE A 46 -11.94 5.60 -6.50
C ILE A 46 -12.91 5.39 -5.34
N ARG A 47 -13.11 6.40 -4.46
CA ARG A 47 -13.96 6.25 -3.27
C ARG A 47 -15.45 6.47 -3.51
N ALA A 48 -15.83 7.11 -4.62
CA ALA A 48 -17.22 7.43 -4.94
C ALA A 48 -17.84 6.45 -5.95
N ILE A 49 -17.07 5.49 -6.47
CA ILE A 49 -17.56 4.51 -7.43
C ILE A 49 -18.43 3.45 -6.73
N PRO A 50 -19.51 2.95 -7.37
CA PRO A 50 -20.30 1.86 -6.80
C PRO A 50 -19.46 0.60 -6.63
N SER A 51 -19.82 -0.20 -5.64
CA SER A 51 -19.16 -1.46 -5.30
C SER A 51 -19.24 -2.48 -6.43
N ASN A 52 -18.14 -3.22 -6.61
CA ASN A 52 -18.12 -4.37 -7.52
C ASN A 52 -18.97 -5.53 -6.97
N ALA A 53 -19.35 -6.49 -7.80
CA ALA A 53 -20.11 -7.67 -7.40
C ALA A 53 -19.43 -8.45 -6.26
N SER A 54 -18.10 -8.59 -6.31
CA SER A 54 -17.31 -9.22 -5.24
C SER A 54 -17.46 -8.49 -3.92
N ASP A 55 -17.40 -7.16 -3.95
CA ASP A 55 -17.47 -6.33 -2.74
C ASP A 55 -18.89 -6.32 -2.18
N ASN A 56 -19.92 -6.38 -3.03
CA ASN A 56 -21.32 -6.52 -2.61
C ASN A 56 -21.55 -7.83 -1.85
N VAL A 57 -21.03 -8.96 -2.37
CA VAL A 57 -21.12 -10.25 -1.69
C VAL A 57 -20.36 -10.21 -0.37
N TYR A 58 -19.16 -9.63 -0.37
CA TYR A 58 -18.33 -9.54 0.84
C TYR A 58 -18.98 -8.68 1.94
N CYS A 59 -19.49 -7.49 1.60
CA CYS A 59 -20.20 -6.62 2.52
C CYS A 59 -21.43 -7.30 3.13
N THR A 60 -22.15 -8.09 2.32
CA THR A 60 -23.31 -8.86 2.79
C THR A 60 -22.90 -9.92 3.82
N LEU A 61 -21.82 -10.66 3.57
CA LEU A 61 -21.29 -11.68 4.48
C LEU A 61 -20.80 -11.06 5.80
N LEU A 62 -20.10 -9.92 5.72
CA LEU A 62 -19.66 -9.16 6.88
C LEU A 62 -20.85 -8.72 7.75
N ALA A 63 -21.89 -8.16 7.12
CA ALA A 63 -23.09 -7.69 7.80
C ALA A 63 -23.84 -8.82 8.51
N GLN A 64 -24.09 -9.94 7.82
CA GLN A 64 -24.77 -11.11 8.42
C GLN A 64 -23.99 -11.64 9.62
N SER A 65 -22.67 -11.75 9.49
CA SER A 65 -21.81 -12.26 10.55
C SER A 65 -21.79 -11.34 11.78
N ALA A 66 -21.79 -10.03 11.57
CA ALA A 66 -21.89 -9.04 12.63
C ALA A 66 -23.25 -9.09 13.35
N VAL A 67 -24.35 -9.27 12.62
CA VAL A 67 -25.67 -9.45 13.23
C VAL A 67 -25.72 -10.75 14.03
N HIS A 68 -25.23 -11.86 13.49
CA HIS A 68 -25.20 -13.14 14.19
C HIS A 68 -24.39 -13.07 15.50
N GLY A 69 -23.21 -12.45 15.48
CA GLY A 69 -22.40 -12.31 16.69
C GLY A 69 -23.04 -11.36 17.70
N ALA A 70 -23.70 -10.30 17.26
CA ALA A 70 -24.46 -9.42 18.15
C ALA A 70 -25.66 -10.14 18.80
N MET A 71 -26.39 -10.95 18.03
CA MET A 71 -27.51 -11.77 18.53
C MET A 71 -27.06 -12.86 19.50
N ALA A 72 -25.82 -13.36 19.35
CA ALA A 72 -25.19 -14.27 20.31
C ALA A 72 -24.70 -13.57 21.60
N GLY A 73 -24.82 -12.24 21.69
CA GLY A 73 -24.39 -11.45 22.85
C GLY A 73 -22.91 -11.03 22.84
N TYR A 74 -22.19 -11.22 21.74
CA TYR A 74 -20.82 -10.73 21.61
C TYR A 74 -20.79 -9.21 21.40
N THR A 75 -19.85 -8.53 22.06
CA THR A 75 -19.65 -7.08 21.97
C THR A 75 -18.17 -6.75 21.83
N GLY A 76 -17.82 -5.55 21.36
CA GLY A 76 -16.43 -5.10 21.27
C GLY A 76 -15.57 -5.84 20.23
N TYR A 77 -16.18 -6.35 19.16
CA TYR A 77 -15.52 -7.09 18.10
C TYR A 77 -15.86 -6.52 16.72
N THR A 78 -15.01 -6.79 15.73
CA THR A 78 -15.33 -6.64 14.31
C THR A 78 -15.45 -8.00 13.63
N SER A 79 -16.26 -8.06 12.58
CA SER A 79 -16.35 -9.22 11.69
C SER A 79 -15.35 -9.05 10.55
N GLY A 80 -14.58 -10.10 10.22
CA GLY A 80 -13.59 -10.02 9.14
C GLY A 80 -13.15 -11.39 8.63
N LEU A 81 -12.62 -11.40 7.40
CA LEU A 81 -12.04 -12.59 6.79
C LEU A 81 -10.58 -12.76 7.21
N VAL A 82 -10.26 -13.91 7.80
CA VAL A 82 -8.88 -14.31 8.14
C VAL A 82 -8.61 -15.66 7.50
N ASN A 83 -7.60 -15.73 6.62
CA ASN A 83 -7.23 -16.93 5.87
C ASN A 83 -8.43 -17.63 5.18
N GLY A 84 -9.33 -16.84 4.58
CA GLY A 84 -10.51 -17.35 3.86
C GLY A 84 -11.66 -17.80 4.75
N ARG A 85 -11.61 -17.58 6.07
CA ARG A 85 -12.69 -17.89 7.01
C ARG A 85 -13.22 -16.64 7.68
N GLN A 86 -14.53 -16.61 7.89
CA GLN A 86 -15.18 -15.51 8.59
C GLN A 86 -14.93 -15.65 10.10
N THR A 87 -14.41 -14.60 10.72
CA THR A 87 -13.96 -14.62 12.12
C THR A 87 -14.38 -13.36 12.86
N TYR A 88 -14.50 -13.48 14.18
CA TYR A 88 -14.72 -12.37 15.10
C TYR A 88 -13.40 -11.93 15.71
N ILE A 89 -13.03 -10.67 15.50
CA ILE A 89 -11.74 -10.12 15.91
C ILE A 89 -12.00 -9.04 16.97
N PRO A 90 -11.46 -9.17 18.19
CA PRO A 90 -11.60 -8.15 19.22
C PRO A 90 -10.91 -6.82 18.88
N PHE A 91 -11.47 -5.69 19.32
CA PHE A 91 -10.92 -4.36 19.01
C PHE A 91 -9.47 -4.16 19.47
N TYR A 92 -9.11 -4.66 20.66
CA TYR A 92 -7.75 -4.51 21.19
C TYR A 92 -6.67 -5.17 20.31
N ARG A 93 -7.04 -6.18 19.50
CA ARG A 93 -6.12 -6.81 18.54
C ARG A 93 -6.00 -6.03 17.24
N ILE A 94 -7.08 -5.39 16.80
CA ILE A 94 -7.13 -4.66 15.53
C ILE A 94 -6.33 -3.36 15.64
N THR A 95 -6.38 -2.70 16.79
CA THR A 95 -5.65 -1.45 17.02
C THR A 95 -4.18 -1.67 17.37
N GLU A 96 -3.76 -2.90 17.67
CA GLU A 96 -2.39 -3.21 18.10
C GLU A 96 -1.36 -3.00 16.98
N ARG A 97 -1.70 -3.38 15.74
CA ARG A 97 -0.76 -3.38 14.62
C ARG A 97 -1.44 -2.98 13.32
N GLN A 98 -0.73 -2.21 12.50
CA GLN A 98 -1.12 -1.94 11.13
C GLN A 98 -0.45 -2.93 10.18
N ASN A 99 -1.16 -3.32 9.13
CA ASN A 99 -0.61 -4.19 8.10
C ASN A 99 0.28 -3.36 7.17
N HIS A 100 1.58 -3.65 7.17
CA HIS A 100 2.54 -3.04 6.25
C HIS A 100 2.85 -3.99 5.10
N VAL A 101 3.12 -3.42 3.92
CA VAL A 101 3.60 -4.20 2.79
C VAL A 101 4.98 -4.74 3.12
N VAL A 102 5.15 -6.05 3.00
CA VAL A 102 6.44 -6.72 3.20
C VAL A 102 7.29 -6.52 1.95
N ILE A 103 8.40 -5.80 2.09
CA ILE A 103 9.31 -5.42 1.00
C ILE A 103 10.10 -6.63 0.48
N THR A 104 10.29 -7.67 1.29
CA THR A 104 11.02 -8.88 0.91
C THR A 104 10.17 -9.91 0.17
N ASP A 105 8.85 -9.71 0.07
CA ASP A 105 7.95 -10.72 -0.51
C ASP A 105 7.90 -10.65 -2.06
N ARG A 106 7.51 -11.76 -2.68
CA ARG A 106 7.33 -11.92 -4.12
C ARG A 106 6.44 -10.85 -4.74
N MET A 107 5.44 -10.36 -4.00
CA MET A 107 4.51 -9.35 -4.50
C MET A 107 5.22 -8.00 -4.68
N TRP A 108 6.12 -7.65 -3.77
CA TRP A 108 6.96 -6.46 -3.89
C TRP A 108 7.97 -6.60 -5.03
N ALA A 109 8.61 -7.78 -5.15
CA ALA A 109 9.51 -8.06 -6.27
C ALA A 109 8.82 -7.91 -7.64
N ARG A 110 7.56 -8.37 -7.76
CA ARG A 110 6.74 -8.16 -8.98
C ARG A 110 6.50 -6.69 -9.27
N LEU A 111 6.21 -5.88 -8.24
CA LEU A 111 6.05 -4.43 -8.39
C LEU A 111 7.35 -3.78 -8.90
N LEU A 112 8.50 -4.11 -8.30
CA LEU A 112 9.81 -3.61 -8.74
C LEU A 112 10.09 -3.97 -10.20
N SER A 113 9.88 -5.23 -10.58
CA SER A 113 10.09 -5.70 -11.96
C SER A 113 9.17 -5.02 -12.98
N SER A 114 7.96 -4.66 -12.58
CA SER A 114 6.98 -4.01 -13.47
C SER A 114 7.26 -2.51 -13.65
N THR A 115 7.81 -1.86 -12.62
CA THR A 115 8.03 -0.41 -12.60
C THR A 115 9.46 -0.02 -12.98
N ASN A 116 10.40 -0.96 -12.98
CA ASN A 116 11.84 -0.72 -13.12
C ASN A 116 12.38 0.36 -12.17
N GLN A 117 11.72 0.57 -11.03
CA GLN A 117 12.20 1.50 -10.00
C GLN A 117 13.37 0.87 -9.24
N PRO A 118 14.36 1.66 -8.82
CA PRO A 118 15.44 1.15 -7.98
C PRO A 118 14.88 0.68 -6.63
N SER A 119 15.52 -0.32 -6.02
CA SER A 119 15.17 -0.71 -4.67
C SER A 119 15.47 0.44 -3.71
N PHE A 120 14.49 0.77 -2.84
CA PHE A 120 14.65 1.81 -1.82
C PHE A 120 15.38 1.32 -0.56
N LEU A 121 15.96 0.11 -0.61
CA LEU A 121 16.90 -0.35 0.39
C LEU A 121 18.11 0.58 0.29
N GLY A 122 18.38 1.37 1.33
CA GLY A 122 19.56 2.21 1.37
C GLY A 122 20.83 1.40 1.08
N ALA A 123 21.92 2.07 0.75
CA ALA A 123 23.22 1.48 0.40
C ALA A 123 23.79 0.45 1.43
N GLU A 124 23.14 0.31 2.58
CA GLU A 124 23.43 -0.67 3.64
C GLU A 124 22.91 -2.09 3.32
N GLY A 125 21.82 -2.23 2.54
CA GLY A 125 21.19 -3.55 2.26
C GLY A 125 21.87 -4.37 1.17
N VAL A 126 22.62 -3.71 0.27
CA VAL A 126 23.41 -4.38 -0.78
C VAL A 126 24.59 -5.16 -0.19
N ASN A 127 24.97 -4.86 1.07
CA ASN A 127 26.06 -5.55 1.76
C ASN A 127 25.63 -6.87 2.41
N GLU A 128 24.33 -7.10 2.64
CA GLU A 128 23.84 -8.36 3.22
C GLU A 128 23.59 -9.42 2.13
N GLU A 129 23.03 -9.03 0.98
CA GLU A 129 22.84 -9.94 -0.16
C GLU A 129 24.19 -10.45 -0.71
N LYS A 130 25.23 -9.60 -0.72
CA LYS A 130 26.59 -10.04 -1.07
C LYS A 130 27.21 -11.00 -0.05
N LYS A 131 26.86 -10.91 1.23
CA LYS A 131 27.37 -11.83 2.27
C LYS A 131 26.76 -13.22 2.17
N GLU A 132 25.49 -13.33 1.77
CA GLU A 132 24.83 -14.63 1.59
C GLU A 132 25.21 -15.32 0.27
N GLU A 133 25.41 -14.56 -0.81
CA GLU A 133 25.96 -15.10 -2.07
C GLU A 133 27.44 -15.50 -1.94
N GLU A 134 28.28 -14.76 -1.20
CA GLU A 134 29.67 -15.15 -0.94
C GLU A 134 29.80 -16.36 0.00
N ALA A 135 28.88 -16.53 0.97
CA ALA A 135 28.89 -17.69 1.87
C ALA A 135 28.47 -19.00 1.18
N SER A 136 27.57 -18.93 0.20
CA SER A 136 27.12 -20.11 -0.56
C SER A 136 28.11 -20.54 -1.64
N ASN A 137 28.81 -19.60 -2.28
CA ASN A 137 29.84 -19.92 -3.27
C ASN A 137 31.10 -20.51 -2.63
N ASN A 138 31.50 -20.07 -1.44
CA ASN A 138 32.67 -20.60 -0.73
C ASN A 138 32.47 -22.02 -0.16
N PHE A 139 31.22 -22.51 -0.05
CA PHE A 139 30.93 -23.85 0.45
C PHE A 139 31.05 -24.93 -0.63
N LEU A 140 30.97 -24.56 -1.92
CA LEU A 140 31.04 -25.50 -3.04
C LEU A 140 32.46 -25.74 -3.57
N ASP A 141 33.42 -24.85 -3.26
CA ASP A 141 34.83 -24.96 -3.68
C ASP A 141 35.72 -25.76 -2.70
N GLY A 142 35.14 -26.27 -1.61
CA GLY A 142 35.87 -26.89 -0.49
C GLY A 142 35.91 -28.42 -0.45
N HIS A 143 35.36 -29.13 -1.44
CA HIS A 143 35.36 -30.60 -1.44
C HIS A 143 35.94 -31.17 -2.74
N CYS A 144 37.26 -31.30 -2.77
CA CYS A 144 37.97 -32.38 -3.47
C CYS A 144 38.34 -33.46 -2.43
#